data_AF-A0A1L9VC03-F1
#
_entry.id   AF-A0A1L9VC03-F1
#
_cell.length_a   1.000
_cell.length_b   1.000
_cell.length_c   1.000
_cell.angle_alpha   90.00
_cell.angle_beta   90.00
_cell.angle_gamma   90.00
#
_symmetry.space_group_name_H-M   'P 1'
#
loop_
_entity.id
_entity.type
_entity.pdbx_description
1 polymer ?
#
loop_
_entity_poly.entity_id
_entity_poly.type
_entity_poly.pdbx_seq_one_letter_code
_entity_poly.pdbx_strand_id
1 'polypeptide(L)'
;MDNERLSDAISDGSSVCDTDPQNQLEVVFYPDSSHRRKSSLVAADNYHAKPQIDKNEDKTACFVHSLIAGEWVAPSRGYPSADEPAILDDTTLPAGDEAIPVVNLGSKSIGGRGTPTIVQSRHLTKRQLSDMAWNVRKLSKKLGSIRLKLTVKTVFLVTKAHDESLISLTRKVTQWLLSNQRDTQYIVYIEKRLQTHPDFAAWQLEEEEPSAKRRLKYWDPKSALDNPHLFDFVITLGGDGTVLYTSWLFQRIVPPVLSFSLGSLGFLTKFDFNDYQNTLDTAFRDGVVVSLRLRFECTIMRSNPQPKEALSETNKRDLVEELIGEEVEGILTHTPDKVVQILNDVVLDRGPNPTMSQIELFGDDEHFTTVLADGICIATPTGSTAYNLAAGGSLSHPENPVILVTAICAHTLSFRPIILPDTIVLRMGVPYDARTSSWASFDGRERIELHPGDYVTVSASRYPFANVLPQGKRGEDWVHSISKTLNWNSRQKPKALH
;
A
#
# COMPACT_ATOMS: atom_id res chain seq x y z
N MET A 1 -27.15 60.51 -32.08
CA MET A 1 -28.60 60.46 -31.80
C MET A 1 -28.79 59.16 -31.04
N ASP A 2 -28.66 59.08 -29.73
CA ASP A 2 -28.74 60.12 -28.70
C ASP A 2 -27.63 60.02 -27.66
N ASN A 3 -27.36 61.19 -27.10
CA ASN A 3 -26.27 61.58 -26.20
C ASN A 3 -26.91 61.97 -24.84
N GLU A 4 -26.07 62.19 -23.83
CA GLU A 4 -26.32 62.77 -22.47
C GLU A 4 -26.19 61.72 -21.35
N ARG A 5 -25.12 61.63 -20.52
CA ARG A 5 -24.25 62.56 -19.75
C ARG A 5 -24.93 63.34 -18.61
N LEU A 6 -24.14 63.42 -17.53
CA LEU A 6 -24.24 64.15 -16.24
C LEU A 6 -24.95 63.37 -15.11
N SER A 7 -24.45 63.30 -13.88
CA SER A 7 -23.47 64.15 -13.16
C SER A 7 -22.96 63.46 -11.89
N ASP A 8 -21.69 63.72 -11.55
CA ASP A 8 -21.12 63.56 -10.21
C ASP A 8 -21.89 64.39 -9.17
N ALA A 9 -22.15 63.81 -8.00
CA ALA A 9 -22.41 64.53 -6.76
C ALA A 9 -21.82 63.74 -5.58
N ILE A 10 -20.74 64.28 -5.03
CA ILE A 10 -20.16 63.92 -3.74
C ILE A 10 -20.93 64.70 -2.67
N SER A 11 -21.50 64.01 -1.68
CA SER A 11 -21.67 64.56 -0.32
C SER A 11 -21.86 63.44 0.72
N ASP A 12 -20.85 63.32 1.59
CA ASP A 12 -20.89 63.07 3.04
C ASP A 12 -21.92 62.11 3.65
N GLY A 13 -21.38 61.01 4.18
CA GLY A 13 -21.42 60.78 5.62
C GLY A 13 -22.74 60.32 6.24
N SER A 14 -22.95 59.00 6.29
CA SER A 14 -23.45 58.38 7.52
C SER A 14 -22.98 56.93 7.63
N SER A 15 -22.31 56.66 8.74
CA SER A 15 -21.89 55.36 9.22
C SER A 15 -23.11 54.49 9.48
N VAL A 16 -23.25 53.40 8.73
CA VAL A 16 -24.08 52.26 9.14
C VAL A 16 -23.22 51.01 8.98
N CYS A 17 -22.88 50.45 10.13
CA CYS A 17 -22.29 49.13 10.30
C CYS A 17 -23.33 48.10 9.83
N ASP A 18 -23.19 47.60 8.60
CA ASP A 18 -23.83 46.34 8.20
C ASP A 18 -22.82 45.21 8.32
N THR A 19 -23.02 44.43 9.38
CA THR A 19 -22.42 43.12 9.61
C THR A 19 -22.79 42.17 8.47
N ASP A 20 -21.79 41.74 7.69
CA ASP A 20 -21.92 40.64 6.73
C ASP A 20 -22.53 39.41 7.43
N PRO A 21 -23.70 38.91 7.01
CA PRO A 21 -24.17 37.62 7.46
C PRO A 21 -23.24 36.58 6.83
N GLN A 22 -22.60 35.81 7.72
CA GLN A 22 -21.80 34.63 7.40
C GLN A 22 -22.36 33.89 6.18
N ASN A 23 -21.54 33.76 5.13
CA ASN A 23 -21.69 32.73 4.11
C ASN A 23 -21.68 31.36 4.81
N GLN A 24 -22.83 30.95 5.35
CA GLN A 24 -23.05 29.59 5.80
C GLN A 24 -23.10 28.74 4.54
N LEU A 25 -22.00 28.01 4.29
CA LEU A 25 -21.97 26.91 3.35
C LEU A 25 -23.03 25.89 3.78
N GLU A 26 -24.17 25.89 3.09
CA GLU A 26 -25.17 24.85 3.24
C GLU A 26 -24.62 23.58 2.58
N VAL A 27 -24.15 22.64 3.41
CA VAL A 27 -23.74 21.31 2.97
C VAL A 27 -25.00 20.47 2.84
N VAL A 28 -25.55 20.41 1.63
CA VAL A 28 -26.69 19.54 1.32
C VAL A 28 -26.16 18.10 1.16
N PHE A 29 -26.48 17.26 2.14
CA PHE A 29 -26.23 15.81 2.03
C PHE A 29 -27.36 15.17 1.23
N TYR A 30 -27.06 14.69 0.03
CA TYR A 30 -28.00 13.83 -0.71
C TYR A 30 -28.12 12.48 0.01
N PRO A 31 -29.35 11.97 0.28
CA PRO A 31 -29.57 10.69 0.96
C PRO A 31 -28.98 9.46 0.25
N ASP A 32 -28.55 9.57 -1.01
CA ASP A 32 -28.18 8.42 -1.86
C ASP A 32 -26.74 7.91 -1.67
N SER A 33 -25.99 8.42 -0.70
CA SER A 33 -24.60 7.98 -0.46
C SER A 33 -24.47 6.73 0.43
N SER A 34 -25.59 6.10 0.82
CA SER A 34 -25.61 4.87 1.62
C SER A 34 -25.85 3.60 0.80
N HIS A 35 -25.52 3.57 -0.50
CA HIS A 35 -25.47 2.30 -1.21
C HIS A 35 -24.27 1.47 -0.73
N ARG A 36 -24.54 0.32 -0.12
CA ARG A 36 -23.51 -0.67 0.21
C ARG A 36 -23.15 -1.37 -1.11
N ARG A 37 -21.87 -1.39 -1.47
CA ARG A 37 -21.41 -1.93 -2.76
C ARG A 37 -21.83 -3.40 -2.90
N LYS A 38 -22.48 -3.78 -4.00
CA LYS A 38 -22.98 -5.15 -4.27
C LYS A 38 -21.95 -6.26 -4.03
N SER A 39 -20.71 -6.02 -4.44
CA SER A 39 -19.58 -6.95 -4.31
C SER A 39 -18.97 -7.01 -2.90
N SER A 40 -19.32 -6.08 -2.01
CA SER A 40 -18.88 -6.06 -0.60
C SER A 40 -19.80 -6.87 0.34
N LEU A 41 -20.96 -7.30 -0.18
CA LEU A 41 -22.02 -8.02 0.54
C LEU A 41 -21.89 -9.54 0.56
N VAL A 42 -20.72 -10.11 0.20
CA VAL A 42 -20.46 -11.51 0.58
C VAL A 42 -20.34 -11.56 2.11
N ALA A 43 -21.49 -11.76 2.76
CA ALA A 43 -21.59 -11.97 4.18
C ALA A 43 -20.68 -13.15 4.55
N ALA A 44 -19.93 -12.98 5.62
CA ALA A 44 -19.08 -14.02 6.21
C ALA A 44 -19.92 -15.15 6.86
N ASP A 45 -21.10 -15.45 6.33
CA ASP A 45 -22.12 -16.28 7.00
C ASP A 45 -21.91 -17.78 6.79
N ASN A 46 -20.85 -18.20 6.07
CA ASN A 46 -20.42 -19.60 6.01
C ASN A 46 -19.09 -19.87 6.72
N TYR A 47 -18.85 -19.20 7.85
CA TYR A 47 -18.04 -19.77 8.92
C TYR A 47 -18.85 -19.72 10.22
N HIS A 48 -19.07 -20.87 10.83
CA HIS A 48 -19.66 -20.99 12.16
C HIS A 48 -18.83 -20.20 13.20
N ALA A 49 -19.12 -18.93 13.41
CA ALA A 49 -18.83 -18.18 14.63
C ALA A 49 -19.55 -16.83 14.58
N LYS A 50 -20.42 -16.54 15.56
CA LYS A 50 -21.00 -15.21 15.74
C LYS A 50 -19.87 -14.16 15.85
N PRO A 51 -20.06 -12.93 15.32
CA PRO A 51 -19.08 -11.87 15.43
C PRO A 51 -18.97 -11.41 16.89
N GLN A 52 -17.95 -11.89 17.60
CA GLN A 52 -17.48 -11.32 18.85
C GLN A 52 -16.32 -10.36 18.55
N ILE A 53 -16.53 -9.10 18.88
CA ILE A 53 -15.55 -8.01 18.81
C ILE A 53 -14.42 -8.34 19.80
N ASP A 54 -13.19 -8.45 19.32
CA ASP A 54 -12.02 -8.69 20.17
C ASP A 54 -11.21 -7.40 20.37
N LYS A 55 -10.92 -7.08 21.63
CA LYS A 55 -10.28 -5.84 22.12
C LYS A 55 -8.74 -5.86 21.99
N ASN A 56 -8.21 -6.48 20.93
CA ASN A 56 -6.77 -6.71 20.76
C ASN A 56 -6.14 -5.93 19.57
N GLU A 57 -6.85 -4.94 19.00
CA GLU A 57 -6.21 -3.91 18.16
C GLU A 57 -5.12 -3.12 18.93
N ASP A 58 -5.09 -3.21 20.26
CA ASP A 58 -4.14 -2.54 21.16
C ASP A 58 -2.69 -3.07 21.11
N LYS A 59 -2.39 -4.14 20.34
CA LYS A 59 -1.03 -4.74 20.30
C LYS A 59 -0.55 -5.13 18.90
N THR A 60 -0.56 -4.19 17.96
CA THR A 60 0.36 -4.27 16.82
C THR A 60 1.80 -4.09 17.32
N ALA A 61 2.71 -5.02 17.00
CA ALA A 61 4.11 -4.93 17.44
C ALA A 61 4.96 -3.96 16.60
N CYS A 62 4.56 -3.70 15.34
CA CYS A 62 5.21 -2.69 14.51
C CYS A 62 4.65 -1.31 14.86
N PHE A 63 5.47 -0.47 15.47
CA PHE A 63 5.12 0.89 15.90
C PHE A 63 4.38 1.70 14.83
N VAL A 64 4.83 1.64 13.57
CA VAL A 64 4.19 2.36 12.44
C VAL A 64 2.73 1.95 12.28
N HIS A 65 2.45 0.64 12.35
CA HIS A 65 1.10 0.13 12.22
C HIS A 65 0.27 0.29 13.50
N SER A 66 0.92 0.39 14.66
CA SER A 66 0.27 0.80 15.92
C SER A 66 -0.21 2.24 15.91
N LEU A 67 0.55 3.12 15.28
CA LEU A 67 0.11 4.49 15.07
C LEU A 67 -1.09 4.56 14.11
N ILE A 68 -1.11 3.73 13.06
CA ILE A 68 -2.27 3.61 12.15
C ILE A 68 -3.50 3.08 12.92
N ALA A 69 -3.32 2.05 13.74
CA ALA A 69 -4.40 1.43 14.50
C ALA A 69 -4.94 2.33 15.63
N GLY A 70 -4.07 3.08 16.32
CA GLY A 70 -4.47 3.99 17.40
C GLY A 70 -5.30 5.20 16.93
N GLU A 71 -5.17 5.61 15.66
CA GLU A 71 -6.06 6.60 15.03
C GLU A 71 -7.37 5.98 14.50
N TRP A 72 -7.52 4.65 14.58
CA TRP A 72 -8.65 3.89 14.05
C TRP A 72 -9.47 3.27 15.20
N VAL A 73 -10.34 4.06 15.83
CA VAL A 73 -11.36 3.54 16.74
C VAL A 73 -12.60 3.19 15.91
N ALA A 74 -12.91 1.90 15.76
CA ALA A 74 -14.18 1.48 15.17
C ALA A 74 -15.34 2.08 15.98
N PRO A 75 -16.42 2.62 15.35
CA PRO A 75 -17.54 3.17 16.09
C PRO A 75 -18.21 2.06 16.91
N SER A 76 -18.15 2.19 18.23
CA SER A 76 -18.89 1.37 19.17
C SER A 76 -20.39 1.54 18.90
N ARG A 77 -21.08 0.43 18.62
CA ARG A 77 -22.55 0.39 18.72
C ARG A 77 -22.92 0.54 20.20
N GLY A 78 -23.18 1.77 20.63
CA GLY A 78 -23.66 2.08 21.96
C GLY A 78 -24.11 3.54 22.03
N TYR A 79 -25.34 3.75 22.46
CA TYR A 79 -25.93 5.07 22.73
C TYR A 79 -25.00 5.93 23.61
N PRO A 80 -24.97 7.27 23.41
CA PRO A 80 -24.11 8.14 24.19
C PRO A 80 -24.63 8.26 25.62
N SER A 81 -23.84 7.81 26.59
CA SER A 81 -23.91 8.35 27.94
C SER A 81 -22.96 9.54 28.00
N ALA A 82 -23.53 10.71 28.28
CA ALA A 82 -22.80 11.92 28.63
C ALA A 82 -21.84 11.63 29.79
N ASP A 83 -20.57 11.96 29.64
CA ASP A 83 -19.86 12.93 30.48
C ASP A 83 -18.35 12.95 30.17
N GLU A 84 -17.80 14.16 30.26
CA GLU A 84 -16.40 14.60 30.23
C GLU A 84 -15.70 14.90 28.88
N PRO A 85 -15.32 16.18 28.64
CA PRO A 85 -14.52 16.58 27.49
C PRO A 85 -13.02 16.51 27.83
N ALA A 86 -12.26 15.67 27.13
CA ALA A 86 -10.81 15.83 27.06
C ALA A 86 -10.46 16.74 25.87
N ILE A 87 -10.32 18.03 26.15
CA ILE A 87 -9.67 19.01 25.27
C ILE A 87 -8.19 18.61 25.21
N LEU A 88 -7.72 18.15 24.06
CA LEU A 88 -6.29 18.13 23.74
C LEU A 88 -6.00 19.38 22.91
N ASP A 89 -5.34 20.31 23.59
CA ASP A 89 -4.97 21.65 23.16
C ASP A 89 -4.06 21.61 21.92
N ASP A 90 -4.46 22.35 20.88
CA ASP A 90 -3.75 22.53 19.60
C ASP A 90 -2.71 23.65 19.74
N THR A 91 -1.80 23.55 20.71
CA THR A 91 -0.66 24.47 20.83
C THR A 91 0.49 23.78 21.55
N THR A 92 1.41 23.16 20.80
CA THR A 92 2.87 23.12 21.03
C THR A 92 3.51 22.13 20.04
N LEU A 93 3.79 22.61 18.84
CA LEU A 93 4.87 22.03 18.04
C LEU A 93 6.20 22.47 18.67
N PRO A 94 7.09 21.57 19.10
CA PRO A 94 8.46 21.97 19.36
C PRO A 94 9.11 22.27 18.02
N ALA A 95 9.54 23.52 17.82
CA ALA A 95 10.50 23.86 16.79
C ALA A 95 11.87 23.28 17.20
N GLY A 96 12.15 22.04 16.82
CA GLY A 96 13.43 21.39 17.12
C GLY A 96 13.50 19.95 16.59
N ASP A 97 14.71 19.51 16.22
CA ASP A 97 15.07 18.17 15.71
C ASP A 97 14.99 17.09 16.82
N GLU A 98 13.97 17.14 17.69
CA GLU A 98 13.82 16.23 18.83
C GLU A 98 13.17 14.90 18.42
N ALA A 99 13.89 13.81 18.66
CA ALA A 99 13.42 12.45 18.44
C ALA A 99 12.40 12.03 19.52
N ILE A 100 11.26 11.49 19.10
CA ILE A 100 10.22 11.01 20.03
C ILE A 100 10.61 9.58 20.51
N PRO A 101 10.79 9.35 21.82
CA PRO A 101 11.11 8.02 22.35
C PRO A 101 9.86 7.12 22.32
N VAL A 102 10.01 5.89 21.82
CA VAL A 102 8.94 4.88 21.78
C VAL A 102 9.05 3.98 23.01
N VAL A 103 8.09 4.08 23.93
CA VAL A 103 8.02 3.21 25.12
C VAL A 103 7.14 2.00 24.81
N ASN A 104 7.72 0.81 24.92
CA ASN A 104 7.04 -0.47 24.74
C ASN A 104 6.09 -0.69 25.95
N LEU A 105 4.78 -0.51 25.78
CA LEU A 105 3.80 -0.75 26.85
C LEU A 105 3.74 -2.26 27.16
N GLY A 106 4.29 -2.61 28.32
CA GLY A 106 4.52 -3.98 28.76
C GLY A 106 3.26 -4.85 28.89
N SER A 107 3.48 -6.16 28.71
CA SER A 107 2.49 -7.23 28.80
C SER A 107 1.95 -7.44 30.22
N LYS A 108 0.66 -7.16 30.44
CA LYS A 108 -0.15 -7.86 31.46
C LYS A 108 -1.08 -8.84 30.77
N SER A 109 -1.02 -10.10 31.22
CA SER A 109 -1.71 -11.26 30.69
C SER A 109 -3.06 -11.48 31.38
N ILE A 110 -4.14 -11.58 30.61
CA ILE A 110 -5.37 -12.29 31.02
C ILE A 110 -5.80 -13.13 29.82
N GLY A 111 -6.03 -14.41 30.05
CA GLY A 111 -6.19 -15.44 29.02
C GLY A 111 -7.60 -15.57 28.43
N GLY A 112 -7.67 -16.32 27.33
CA GLY A 112 -8.91 -16.76 26.69
C GLY A 112 -8.68 -16.97 25.19
N ARG A 113 -8.69 -18.24 24.73
CA ARG A 113 -8.37 -18.63 23.34
C ARG A 113 -9.57 -18.43 22.41
N GLY A 114 -9.32 -17.79 21.27
CA GLY A 114 -10.15 -17.81 20.06
C GLY A 114 -9.32 -17.26 18.90
N THR A 115 -9.27 -17.94 17.75
CA THR A 115 -8.54 -17.48 16.56
C THR A 115 -9.35 -16.40 15.82
N PRO A 116 -8.77 -15.20 15.53
CA PRO A 116 -9.50 -13.99 15.11
C PRO A 116 -9.84 -13.93 13.60
N THR A 117 -10.87 -13.14 13.24
CA THR A 117 -11.28 -12.88 11.84
C THR A 117 -10.95 -11.43 11.42
N ILE A 118 -10.39 -11.24 10.23
CA ILE A 118 -9.74 -9.99 9.77
C ILE A 118 -10.67 -9.20 8.85
N VAL A 119 -10.90 -7.91 9.12
CA VAL A 119 -11.64 -7.01 8.23
C VAL A 119 -10.76 -6.62 7.03
N GLN A 120 -11.13 -7.12 5.86
CA GLN A 120 -10.52 -6.79 4.57
C GLN A 120 -11.06 -5.45 4.05
N SER A 121 -10.24 -4.69 3.32
CA SER A 121 -10.58 -3.38 2.77
C SER A 121 -11.82 -3.42 1.87
N ARG A 122 -12.05 -4.57 1.19
CA ARG A 122 -13.29 -4.83 0.43
C ARG A 122 -14.59 -4.76 1.24
N HIS A 123 -14.53 -4.96 2.56
CA HIS A 123 -15.70 -4.91 3.44
C HIS A 123 -16.00 -3.49 3.95
N LEU A 124 -15.13 -2.52 3.66
CA LEU A 124 -15.29 -1.14 4.07
C LEU A 124 -16.22 -0.38 3.11
N THR A 125 -17.07 0.48 3.67
CA THR A 125 -17.85 1.42 2.88
C THR A 125 -16.95 2.45 2.21
N LYS A 126 -17.44 3.14 1.17
CA LYS A 126 -16.70 4.23 0.51
C LYS A 126 -16.24 5.30 1.50
N ARG A 127 -17.09 5.65 2.47
CA ARG A 127 -16.75 6.56 3.57
C ARG A 127 -15.61 6.00 4.44
N GLN A 128 -15.70 4.75 4.88
CA GLN A 128 -14.67 4.12 5.71
C GLN A 128 -13.32 3.99 4.98
N LEU A 129 -13.32 3.72 3.67
CA LEU A 129 -12.10 3.73 2.87
C LEU A 129 -11.50 5.12 2.73
N SER A 130 -12.35 6.13 2.57
CA SER A 130 -11.91 7.53 2.50
C SER A 130 -11.30 7.99 3.82
N ASP A 131 -11.93 7.64 4.95
CA ASP A 131 -11.42 7.93 6.29
C ASP A 131 -10.07 7.22 6.53
N MET A 132 -9.98 5.94 6.16
CA MET A 132 -8.73 5.16 6.23
C MET A 132 -7.62 5.78 5.39
N ALA A 133 -7.89 6.11 4.12
CA ALA A 133 -6.92 6.74 3.23
C ALA A 133 -6.50 8.12 3.76
N TRP A 134 -7.41 8.88 4.35
CA TRP A 134 -7.09 10.16 4.97
C TRP A 134 -6.18 10.01 6.21
N ASN A 135 -6.48 9.06 7.11
CA ASN A 135 -5.64 8.78 8.28
C ASN A 135 -4.23 8.34 7.86
N VAL A 136 -4.11 7.41 6.91
CA VAL A 136 -2.81 6.96 6.38
C VAL A 136 -2.02 8.12 5.79
N ARG A 137 -2.66 9.04 5.07
CA ARG A 137 -2.01 10.23 4.51
C ARG A 137 -1.56 11.22 5.58
N LYS A 138 -2.42 11.48 6.58
CA LYS A 138 -2.09 12.34 7.72
C LYS A 138 -0.87 11.80 8.47
N LEU A 139 -0.87 10.49 8.74
CA LEU A 139 0.26 9.81 9.35
C LEU A 139 1.51 9.87 8.47
N SER A 140 1.39 9.62 7.16
CA SER A 140 2.52 9.67 6.23
C SER A 140 3.23 11.04 6.26
N LYS A 141 2.46 12.14 6.25
CA LYS A 141 3.01 13.50 6.38
C LYS A 141 3.73 13.70 7.72
N LYS A 142 3.14 13.20 8.81
CA LYS A 142 3.73 13.30 10.16
C LYS A 142 5.03 12.49 10.27
N LEU A 143 5.03 11.23 9.84
CA LEU A 143 6.19 10.34 9.87
C LEU A 143 7.31 10.79 8.93
N GLY A 144 6.97 11.39 7.80
CA GLY A 144 7.93 12.02 6.91
C GLY A 144 8.67 13.18 7.58
N SER A 145 8.06 13.83 8.59
CA SER A 145 8.63 14.98 9.30
C SER A 145 9.40 14.64 10.59
N ILE A 146 9.19 13.47 11.17
CA ILE A 146 9.71 13.07 12.49
C ILE A 146 10.79 11.98 12.36
N ARG A 147 11.78 12.00 13.28
CA ARG A 147 12.71 10.88 13.46
C ARG A 147 12.12 9.85 14.43
N LEU A 148 11.99 8.62 13.96
CA LEU A 148 11.52 7.48 14.75
C LEU A 148 12.70 6.77 15.40
N LYS A 149 12.81 6.87 16.73
CA LYS A 149 13.79 6.10 17.50
C LYS A 149 13.22 4.71 17.80
N LEU A 150 13.63 3.72 17.03
CA LEU A 150 13.18 2.34 17.14
C LEU A 150 14.07 1.56 18.10
N THR A 151 13.50 0.84 19.06
CA THR A 151 14.24 -0.13 19.88
C THR A 151 14.37 -1.46 19.12
N VAL A 152 15.31 -1.52 18.18
CA VAL A 152 15.49 -2.70 17.32
C VAL A 152 16.13 -3.84 18.14
N LYS A 153 15.45 -4.98 18.24
CA LYS A 153 16.01 -6.22 18.80
C LYS A 153 16.07 -7.33 17.78
N THR A 154 15.08 -7.39 16.89
CA THR A 154 14.99 -8.41 15.84
C THR A 154 15.13 -7.78 14.46
N VAL A 155 16.12 -8.27 13.71
CA VAL A 155 16.40 -7.81 12.35
C VAL A 155 16.09 -8.93 11.37
N PHE A 156 15.28 -8.62 10.36
CA PHE A 156 14.92 -9.54 9.29
C PHE A 156 15.71 -9.20 8.02
N LEU A 157 16.61 -10.08 7.61
CA LEU A 157 17.46 -9.85 6.43
C LEU A 157 16.88 -10.56 5.21
N VAL A 158 16.69 -9.79 4.13
CA VAL A 158 16.21 -10.28 2.84
C VAL A 158 17.27 -10.01 1.78
N THR A 159 17.67 -11.03 1.03
CA THR A 159 18.65 -10.89 -0.04
C THR A 159 18.07 -11.37 -1.35
N LYS A 160 18.54 -10.77 -2.46
CA LYS A 160 18.12 -11.21 -3.80
C LYS A 160 18.43 -12.70 -3.97
N ALA A 161 17.42 -13.47 -4.35
CA ALA A 161 17.57 -14.89 -4.61
C ALA A 161 18.46 -15.15 -5.83
N HIS A 162 19.14 -16.29 -5.84
CA HIS A 162 19.99 -16.78 -6.95
C HIS A 162 21.18 -15.88 -7.33
N ASP A 163 21.54 -14.91 -6.47
CA ASP A 163 22.71 -14.06 -6.66
C ASP A 163 23.80 -14.46 -5.66
N GLU A 164 24.73 -15.31 -6.10
CA GLU A 164 25.79 -15.88 -5.24
C GLU A 164 26.71 -14.79 -4.67
N SER A 165 26.94 -13.72 -5.43
CA SER A 165 27.79 -12.60 -5.00
C SER A 165 27.30 -11.99 -3.68
N LEU A 166 25.99 -11.98 -3.46
CA LEU A 166 25.35 -11.39 -2.29
C LEU A 166 25.43 -12.27 -1.05
N ILE A 167 25.74 -13.55 -1.18
CA ILE A 167 25.85 -14.45 -0.03
C ILE A 167 27.01 -14.02 0.87
N SER A 168 28.15 -13.66 0.25
CA SER A 168 29.30 -13.11 0.97
C SER A 168 28.97 -11.79 1.70
N LEU A 169 28.16 -10.93 1.08
CA LEU A 169 27.75 -9.65 1.66
C LEU A 169 26.71 -9.84 2.77
N THR A 170 25.81 -10.79 2.60
CA THR A 170 24.85 -11.26 3.61
C THR A 170 25.60 -11.75 4.86
N ARG A 171 26.64 -12.56 4.67
CA ARG A 171 27.52 -13.00 5.76
C ARG A 171 28.13 -11.81 6.48
N LYS A 172 28.72 -10.85 5.76
CA LYS A 172 29.33 -9.64 6.36
C LYS A 172 28.35 -8.83 7.21
N VAL A 173 27.14 -8.56 6.70
CA VAL A 173 26.11 -7.83 7.45
C VAL A 173 25.66 -8.64 8.67
N THR A 174 25.47 -9.95 8.52
CA THR A 174 25.05 -10.82 9.62
C THR A 174 26.11 -10.89 10.72
N GLN A 175 27.38 -11.05 10.35
CA GLN A 175 28.51 -11.03 11.28
C GLN A 175 28.59 -9.69 12.02
N TRP A 176 28.44 -8.58 11.30
CA TRP A 176 28.45 -7.23 11.88
C TRP A 176 27.31 -7.04 12.89
N LEU A 177 26.08 -7.43 12.54
CA LEU A 177 24.92 -7.37 13.44
C LEU A 177 25.07 -8.29 14.66
N LEU A 178 25.76 -9.42 14.51
CA LEU A 178 25.96 -10.38 15.60
C LEU A 178 27.15 -10.05 16.49
N SER A 179 28.01 -9.09 16.13
CA SER A 179 29.22 -8.75 16.89
C SER A 179 28.92 -8.32 18.33
N ASN A 180 29.74 -8.77 19.28
CA ASN A 180 29.71 -8.31 20.68
C ASN A 180 30.11 -6.83 20.87
N GLN A 181 30.63 -6.17 19.84
CA GLN A 181 30.98 -4.74 19.89
C GLN A 181 29.76 -3.82 19.74
N ARG A 182 28.54 -4.35 19.80
CA ARG A 182 27.29 -3.59 19.70
C ARG A 182 26.69 -3.42 21.09
N ASP A 183 26.15 -2.25 21.36
CA ASP A 183 25.48 -1.95 22.64
C ASP A 183 24.23 -2.81 22.87
N THR A 184 23.60 -3.26 21.78
CA THR A 184 22.40 -4.11 21.81
C THR A 184 22.68 -5.45 21.16
N GLN A 185 22.24 -6.52 21.80
CA GLN A 185 22.33 -7.87 21.24
C GLN A 185 21.15 -8.13 20.28
N TYR A 186 21.42 -8.01 18.98
CA TYR A 186 20.43 -8.26 17.95
C TYR A 186 20.22 -9.76 17.71
N ILE A 187 18.97 -10.14 17.44
CA ILE A 187 18.56 -11.43 16.88
C ILE A 187 18.39 -11.23 15.37
N VAL A 188 19.13 -11.99 14.58
CA VAL A 188 19.17 -11.83 13.12
C VAL A 188 18.48 -13.02 12.47
N TYR A 189 17.45 -12.74 11.68
CA TYR A 189 16.73 -13.71 10.87
C TYR A 189 17.25 -13.67 9.44
N ILE A 190 17.75 -14.81 8.95
CA ILE A 190 18.21 -14.99 7.57
C ILE A 190 17.42 -16.08 6.85
N GLU A 191 17.46 -16.10 5.52
CA GLU A 191 16.71 -17.08 4.75
C GLU A 191 17.21 -18.51 5.02
N LYS A 192 16.27 -19.45 5.22
CA LYS A 192 16.59 -20.85 5.58
C LYS A 192 17.55 -21.54 4.61
N ARG A 193 17.54 -21.18 3.32
CA ARG A 193 18.49 -21.72 2.33
C ARG A 193 19.96 -21.43 2.64
N LEU A 194 20.23 -20.35 3.37
CA LEU A 194 21.60 -19.94 3.73
C LEU A 194 22.17 -20.74 4.90
N GLN A 195 21.32 -21.46 5.65
CA GLN A 195 21.73 -22.28 6.79
C GLN A 195 22.82 -23.30 6.42
N THR A 196 22.65 -23.96 5.29
CA THR A 196 23.54 -25.03 4.81
C THR A 196 24.49 -24.56 3.72
N HIS A 197 24.49 -23.26 3.37
CA HIS A 197 25.27 -22.76 2.24
C HIS A 197 26.75 -22.61 2.62
N PRO A 198 27.70 -23.14 1.82
CA PRO A 198 29.12 -23.11 2.15
C PRO A 198 29.67 -21.67 2.27
N ASP A 199 29.33 -20.78 1.34
CA ASP A 199 29.84 -19.40 1.37
C ASP A 199 29.27 -18.54 2.51
N PHE A 200 28.08 -18.91 3.00
CA PHE A 200 27.52 -18.25 4.18
C PHE A 200 28.20 -18.77 5.45
N ALA A 201 28.58 -20.06 5.49
CA ALA A 201 29.29 -20.73 6.57
C ALA A 201 28.77 -20.37 7.97
N ALA A 202 27.48 -20.64 8.23
CA ALA A 202 26.84 -20.34 9.52
C ALA A 202 27.61 -20.91 10.73
N TRP A 203 28.19 -22.10 10.58
CA TRP A 203 29.01 -22.76 11.60
C TRP A 203 30.23 -21.92 12.00
N GLN A 204 30.91 -21.25 11.04
CA GLN A 204 32.04 -20.37 11.33
C GLN A 204 31.61 -19.15 12.14
N LEU A 205 30.43 -18.59 11.85
CA LEU A 205 29.90 -17.46 12.63
C LEU A 205 29.62 -17.87 14.08
N GLU A 206 29.17 -19.10 14.31
CA GLU A 206 28.93 -19.63 15.65
C GLU A 206 30.24 -19.94 16.41
N GLU A 207 31.32 -20.30 15.71
CA GLU A 207 32.64 -20.50 16.31
C GLU A 207 33.33 -19.17 16.64
N GLU A 208 33.28 -18.20 15.73
CA GLU A 208 33.82 -16.85 15.95
C GLU A 208 33.09 -16.11 17.07
N GLU A 209 31.77 -16.31 17.17
CA GLU A 209 30.91 -15.63 18.14
C GLU A 209 29.95 -16.63 18.79
N PRO A 210 30.32 -17.27 19.93
CA PRO A 210 29.50 -18.30 20.58
C PRO A 210 28.08 -17.83 20.97
N SER A 211 27.92 -16.52 21.21
CA SER A 211 26.62 -15.92 21.50
C SER A 211 25.68 -15.87 20.29
N ALA A 212 26.21 -15.99 19.07
CA ALA A 212 25.44 -16.02 17.82
C ALA A 212 24.51 -17.24 17.74
N LYS A 213 24.89 -18.38 18.34
CA LYS A 213 24.10 -19.63 18.28
C LYS A 213 22.65 -19.50 18.75
N ARG A 214 22.38 -18.59 19.69
CA ARG A 214 21.00 -18.32 20.18
C ARG A 214 20.31 -17.18 19.44
N ARG A 215 21.05 -16.39 18.65
CA ARG A 215 20.61 -15.13 18.04
C ARG A 215 20.47 -15.20 16.53
N LEU A 216 21.21 -16.09 15.86
CA LEU A 216 21.04 -16.40 14.46
C LEU A 216 19.84 -17.33 14.28
N LYS A 217 18.83 -16.86 13.57
CA LYS A 217 17.60 -17.59 13.29
C LYS A 217 17.35 -17.64 11.79
N TYR A 218 16.51 -18.58 11.39
CA TYR A 218 16.21 -18.83 9.98
C TYR A 218 14.73 -18.62 9.72
N TRP A 219 14.41 -17.93 8.62
CA TRP A 219 13.04 -17.70 8.18
C TRP A 219 12.75 -18.44 6.88
N ASP A 220 11.48 -18.79 6.71
CA ASP A 220 10.87 -19.23 5.45
C ASP A 220 9.73 -18.27 5.06
N PRO A 221 9.19 -18.35 3.83
CA PRO A 221 8.13 -17.44 3.41
C PRO A 221 6.88 -17.44 4.31
N LYS A 222 6.60 -18.56 5.01
CA LYS A 222 5.49 -18.66 5.95
C LYS A 222 5.76 -17.92 7.26
N SER A 223 7.01 -17.87 7.70
CA SER A 223 7.41 -17.18 8.94
C SER A 223 7.01 -15.71 8.96
N ALA A 224 7.18 -15.00 7.84
CA ALA A 224 6.81 -13.59 7.70
C ALA A 224 5.28 -13.38 7.68
N LEU A 225 4.55 -14.35 7.13
CA LEU A 225 3.09 -14.33 7.06
C LEU A 225 2.45 -14.61 8.43
N ASP A 226 2.95 -15.62 9.13
CA ASP A 226 2.37 -16.12 10.38
C ASP A 226 2.74 -15.24 11.57
N ASN A 227 3.97 -14.72 11.60
CA ASN A 227 4.51 -14.00 12.75
C ASN A 227 5.17 -12.65 12.38
N PRO A 228 4.48 -11.74 11.66
CA PRO A 228 5.05 -10.45 11.26
C PRO A 228 5.44 -9.57 12.45
N HIS A 229 4.81 -9.80 13.61
CA HIS A 229 5.03 -9.06 14.85
C HIS A 229 6.37 -9.37 15.52
N LEU A 230 7.09 -10.41 15.08
CA LEU A 230 8.39 -10.78 15.64
C LEU A 230 9.53 -9.90 15.15
N PHE A 231 9.32 -9.09 14.11
CA PHE A 231 10.38 -8.37 13.40
C PHE A 231 10.24 -6.87 13.63
N ASP A 232 11.26 -6.25 14.21
CA ASP A 232 11.28 -4.81 14.50
C ASP A 232 11.76 -4.01 13.28
N PHE A 233 12.66 -4.59 12.49
CA PHE A 233 13.34 -3.91 11.38
C PHE A 233 13.69 -4.88 10.26
N VAL A 234 13.55 -4.44 9.00
CA VAL A 234 13.90 -5.24 7.82
C VAL A 234 15.05 -4.58 7.07
N ILE A 235 16.06 -5.37 6.69
CA ILE A 235 17.16 -4.93 5.84
C ILE A 235 17.13 -5.73 4.54
N THR A 236 17.13 -5.05 3.40
CA THR A 236 17.17 -5.70 2.09
C THR A 236 18.49 -5.46 1.37
N LEU A 237 19.11 -6.52 0.87
CA LEU A 237 20.30 -6.47 0.01
C LEU A 237 19.89 -6.87 -1.42
N GLY A 238 19.77 -5.87 -2.31
CA GLY A 238 19.48 -6.13 -3.72
C GLY A 238 19.01 -4.91 -4.50
N GLY A 239 18.13 -5.14 -5.46
CA GLY A 239 17.46 -4.09 -6.24
C GLY A 239 16.00 -3.92 -5.84
N ASP A 240 15.25 -3.17 -6.66
CA ASP A 240 13.81 -2.93 -6.43
C ASP A 240 13.01 -4.24 -6.36
N GLY A 241 13.40 -5.28 -7.13
CA GLY A 241 12.77 -6.60 -7.07
C GLY A 241 12.90 -7.30 -5.70
N THR A 242 13.94 -7.00 -4.93
CA THR A 242 14.11 -7.48 -3.54
C THR A 242 13.16 -6.75 -2.60
N VAL A 243 12.90 -5.46 -2.82
CA VAL A 243 11.92 -4.69 -2.05
C VAL A 243 10.50 -5.19 -2.32
N LEU A 244 10.17 -5.48 -3.58
CA LEU A 244 8.91 -6.15 -3.93
C LEU A 244 8.81 -7.54 -3.29
N TYR A 245 9.93 -8.27 -3.17
CA TYR A 245 9.95 -9.53 -2.44
C TYR A 245 9.60 -9.35 -0.97
N THR A 246 10.18 -8.35 -0.32
CA THR A 246 9.85 -8.01 1.06
C THR A 246 8.37 -7.63 1.20
N SER A 247 7.83 -6.78 0.33
CA SER A 247 6.39 -6.44 0.36
C SER A 247 5.51 -7.70 0.24
N TRP A 248 5.91 -8.62 -0.64
CA TRP A 248 5.23 -9.90 -0.85
C TRP A 248 5.25 -10.80 0.39
N LEU A 249 6.39 -10.89 1.10
CA LEU A 249 6.49 -11.65 2.35
C LEU A 249 5.57 -11.10 3.44
N PHE A 250 5.41 -9.78 3.51
CA PHE A 250 4.62 -9.10 4.53
C PHE A 250 3.23 -8.70 4.00
N GLN A 251 2.34 -9.66 3.83
CA GLN A 251 0.94 -9.45 3.38
C GLN A 251 0.05 -8.70 4.38
N ARG A 252 0.59 -8.21 5.50
CA ARG A 252 -0.11 -7.42 6.52
C ARG A 252 0.81 -6.29 7.00
N ILE A 253 1.15 -6.30 8.29
CA ILE A 253 2.05 -5.37 8.94
C ILE A 253 3.45 -5.50 8.34
N VAL A 254 3.97 -4.38 7.83
CA VAL A 254 5.33 -4.27 7.29
C VAL A 254 6.19 -3.49 8.29
N PRO A 255 7.25 -4.09 8.88
CA PRO A 255 8.22 -3.34 9.66
C PRO A 255 8.97 -2.31 8.78
N PRO A 256 9.59 -1.28 9.37
CA PRO A 256 10.43 -0.34 8.61
C PRO A 256 11.50 -1.08 7.80
N VAL A 257 11.55 -0.80 6.49
CA VAL A 257 12.43 -1.48 5.53
C VAL A 257 13.54 -0.53 5.10
N LEU A 258 14.78 -0.92 5.36
CA LEU A 258 15.98 -0.24 4.89
C LEU A 258 16.60 -1.02 3.73
N SER A 259 16.73 -0.38 2.57
CA SER A 259 17.10 -1.05 1.33
C SER A 259 18.42 -0.59 0.74
N PHE A 260 19.42 -1.48 0.79
CA PHE A 260 20.73 -1.29 0.17
C PHE A 260 20.74 -1.70 -1.30
N SER A 261 21.21 -0.77 -2.13
CA SER A 261 21.60 -0.99 -3.53
C SER A 261 23.04 -1.50 -3.60
N LEU A 262 23.30 -2.41 -4.54
CA LEU A 262 24.59 -3.07 -4.77
C LEU A 262 25.18 -2.75 -6.15
N GLY A 263 24.66 -1.70 -6.79
CA GLY A 263 24.94 -1.31 -8.17
C GLY A 263 24.31 0.04 -8.47
N SER A 264 23.53 0.15 -9.54
CA SER A 264 22.71 1.34 -9.76
C SER A 264 21.64 1.48 -8.67
N LEU A 265 21.50 2.70 -8.12
CA LEU A 265 20.38 3.03 -7.24
C LEU A 265 19.07 2.89 -8.03
N GLY A 266 18.13 2.12 -7.48
CA GLY A 266 16.77 1.98 -7.99
C GLY A 266 15.84 3.05 -7.44
N PHE A 267 14.54 2.92 -7.74
CA PHE A 267 13.53 3.83 -7.22
C PHE A 267 13.22 3.55 -5.74
N LEU A 268 13.41 2.31 -5.30
CA LEU A 268 13.14 1.86 -3.93
C LEU A 268 14.41 1.65 -3.10
N THR A 269 15.53 1.32 -3.73
CA THR A 269 16.82 1.14 -3.04
C THR A 269 17.57 2.47 -2.89
N LYS A 270 17.54 3.03 -1.68
CA LYS A 270 18.05 4.39 -1.40
C LYS A 270 19.43 4.45 -0.75
N PHE A 271 19.93 3.33 -0.25
CA PHE A 271 21.21 3.27 0.47
C PHE A 271 22.29 2.60 -0.38
N ASP A 272 23.52 3.10 -0.31
CA ASP A 272 24.68 2.42 -0.90
C ASP A 272 25.22 1.39 0.09
N PHE A 273 25.39 0.14 -0.37
CA PHE A 273 25.94 -0.93 0.45
C PHE A 273 27.37 -0.63 0.92
N ASN A 274 28.16 0.16 0.20
CA ASN A 274 29.54 0.48 0.60
C ASN A 274 29.64 1.15 1.98
N ASP A 275 28.59 1.88 2.38
CA ASP A 275 28.51 2.61 3.65
C ASP A 275 27.51 1.97 4.64
N TYR A 276 27.27 0.66 4.53
CA TYR A 276 26.24 -0.02 5.31
C TYR A 276 26.45 0.09 6.83
N GLN A 277 27.69 0.07 7.31
CA GLN A 277 28.00 0.10 8.74
C GLN A 277 27.60 1.44 9.36
N ASN A 278 28.04 2.55 8.76
CA ASN A 278 27.68 3.89 9.22
C ASN A 278 26.17 4.13 9.09
N THR A 279 25.58 3.69 7.98
CA THR A 279 24.14 3.79 7.75
C THR A 279 23.34 3.08 8.85
N LEU A 280 23.68 1.84 9.18
CA LEU A 280 22.98 1.05 10.20
C LEU A 280 23.23 1.58 11.62
N ASP A 281 24.47 1.97 11.95
CA ASP A 281 24.78 2.54 13.26
C ASP A 281 24.00 3.83 13.50
N THR A 282 23.95 4.70 12.50
CA THR A 282 23.19 5.95 12.57
C THR A 282 21.68 5.67 12.66
N ALA A 283 21.17 4.73 11.86
CA ALA A 283 19.75 4.36 11.88
C ALA A 283 19.31 3.79 13.24
N PHE A 284 20.12 2.95 13.88
CA PHE A 284 19.78 2.33 15.16
C PHE A 284 20.01 3.27 16.36
N ARG A 285 21.03 4.14 16.30
CA ARG A 285 21.34 5.09 17.39
C ARG A 285 20.45 6.33 17.37
N ASP A 286 20.37 6.97 16.21
CA ASP A 286 19.77 8.30 16.03
C ASP A 286 18.32 8.21 15.53
N GLY A 287 17.88 7.01 15.12
CA GLY A 287 16.56 6.73 14.59
C GLY A 287 16.46 6.92 13.08
N VAL A 288 15.29 6.62 12.54
CA VAL A 288 15.01 6.60 11.09
C VAL A 288 13.86 7.52 10.74
N VAL A 289 13.89 8.08 9.53
CA VAL A 289 12.73 8.73 8.91
C VAL A 289 12.08 7.72 7.98
N VAL A 290 10.75 7.61 8.02
CA VAL A 290 10.00 6.62 7.24
C VAL A 290 9.05 7.33 6.28
N SER A 291 9.05 6.89 5.02
CA SER A 291 8.08 7.24 3.99
C SER A 291 7.11 6.08 3.81
N LEU A 292 5.81 6.35 3.99
CA LEU A 292 4.76 5.37 3.75
C LEU A 292 4.40 5.36 2.26
N ARG A 293 4.49 4.18 1.63
CA ARG A 293 4.09 3.97 0.24
C ARG A 293 2.75 3.25 0.19
N LEU A 294 1.85 3.73 -0.67
CA LEU A 294 0.58 3.09 -0.97
C LEU A 294 0.82 1.65 -1.46
N ARG A 295 0.02 0.72 -0.94
CA ARG A 295 -0.13 -0.63 -1.46
C ARG A 295 -1.58 -0.84 -1.90
N PHE A 296 -1.81 -1.76 -2.83
CA PHE A 296 -3.17 -2.23 -3.10
C PHE A 296 -3.46 -3.51 -2.35
N GLU A 297 -4.70 -3.60 -1.86
CA GLU A 297 -5.35 -4.86 -1.55
C GLU A 297 -6.12 -5.31 -2.80
N CYS A 298 -5.71 -6.44 -3.36
CA CYS A 298 -6.37 -7.08 -4.48
C CYS A 298 -7.13 -8.32 -4.02
N THR A 299 -8.40 -8.43 -4.37
CA THR A 299 -9.22 -9.62 -4.10
C THR A 299 -9.66 -10.26 -5.41
N ILE A 300 -9.35 -11.54 -5.58
CA ILE A 300 -9.85 -12.36 -6.69
C ILE A 300 -11.25 -12.84 -6.32
N MET A 301 -12.22 -12.53 -7.19
CA MET A 301 -13.62 -12.89 -7.03
C MET A 301 -14.00 -13.88 -8.12
N ARG A 302 -14.50 -15.05 -7.71
CA ARG A 302 -14.89 -16.14 -8.60
C ARG A 302 -16.39 -16.13 -8.82
N SER A 303 -16.82 -16.34 -10.06
CA SER A 303 -18.23 -16.46 -10.38
C SER A 303 -18.82 -17.73 -9.76
N ASN A 304 -19.94 -17.58 -9.05
CA ASN A 304 -20.65 -18.71 -8.49
C ASN A 304 -21.48 -19.42 -9.58
N PRO A 305 -21.63 -20.76 -9.52
CA PRO A 305 -22.54 -21.48 -10.38
C PRO A 305 -23.99 -21.05 -10.11
N GLN A 306 -24.75 -20.75 -11.17
CA GLN A 306 -26.17 -20.43 -11.03
C GLN A 306 -27.01 -21.70 -10.84
N PRO A 307 -28.06 -21.69 -9.98
CA PRO A 307 -29.00 -22.80 -9.89
C PRO A 307 -29.71 -23.04 -11.22
N LYS A 308 -29.86 -24.30 -11.63
CA LYS A 308 -30.44 -24.71 -12.93
C LYS A 308 -31.87 -24.20 -13.16
N GLU A 309 -32.59 -23.81 -12.12
CA GLU A 309 -33.98 -23.34 -12.15
C GLU A 309 -34.12 -21.88 -12.65
N ALA A 310 -33.04 -21.11 -12.71
CA ALA A 310 -33.05 -19.71 -13.17
C ALA A 310 -32.76 -19.53 -14.67
N LEU A 311 -32.51 -20.63 -15.39
CA LEU A 311 -32.19 -20.62 -16.82
C LEU A 311 -33.48 -20.49 -17.66
N SER A 312 -34.04 -19.28 -17.75
CA SER A 312 -34.88 -18.94 -18.91
C SER A 312 -33.97 -18.64 -20.11
N GLU A 313 -34.35 -19.09 -21.31
CA GLU A 313 -33.56 -18.93 -22.55
C GLU A 313 -33.24 -17.46 -22.91
N THR A 314 -33.82 -16.48 -22.20
CA THR A 314 -33.68 -15.05 -22.41
C THR A 314 -32.66 -14.34 -21.50
N ASN A 315 -32.21 -14.94 -20.40
CA ASN A 315 -31.27 -14.29 -19.46
C ASN A 315 -29.85 -14.85 -19.60
N LYS A 316 -29.08 -14.31 -20.54
CA LYS A 316 -27.62 -14.48 -20.53
C LYS A 316 -27.05 -13.71 -19.33
N ARG A 317 -26.10 -14.33 -18.61
CA ARG A 317 -25.41 -13.65 -17.51
C ARG A 317 -24.63 -12.46 -18.06
N ASP A 318 -24.74 -11.34 -17.37
CA ASP A 318 -24.02 -10.10 -17.69
C ASP A 318 -23.28 -9.65 -16.42
N LEU A 319 -21.97 -9.46 -16.56
CA LEU A 319 -21.13 -9.06 -15.44
C LEU A 319 -21.43 -7.63 -15.00
N VAL A 320 -21.84 -6.76 -15.92
CA VAL A 320 -22.26 -5.39 -15.62
C VAL A 320 -23.47 -5.42 -14.69
N GLU A 321 -24.54 -6.11 -15.06
CA GLU A 321 -25.74 -6.24 -14.21
C GLU A 321 -25.44 -6.88 -12.84
N GLU A 322 -24.57 -7.90 -12.80
CA GLU A 322 -24.17 -8.56 -11.55
C GLU A 322 -23.40 -7.64 -10.60
N LEU A 323 -22.60 -6.69 -11.14
CA LEU A 323 -21.78 -5.79 -10.33
C LEU A 323 -22.42 -4.44 -10.03
N ILE A 324 -23.23 -3.88 -10.95
CA ILE A 324 -23.77 -2.52 -10.86
C ILE A 324 -25.31 -2.41 -10.97
N GLY A 325 -26.05 -3.48 -11.32
CA GLY A 325 -27.52 -3.41 -11.51
C GLY A 325 -28.33 -3.16 -10.22
N GLU A 326 -29.58 -3.61 -10.14
CA GLU A 326 -30.35 -3.60 -8.87
C GLU A 326 -30.00 -4.82 -7.97
N GLU A 327 -30.05 -4.66 -6.65
CA GLU A 327 -29.77 -5.76 -5.70
C GLU A 327 -30.96 -6.72 -5.62
N VAL A 328 -30.70 -8.00 -5.93
CA VAL A 328 -31.64 -9.08 -5.64
C VAL A 328 -31.24 -9.70 -4.30
N GLU A 329 -32.04 -9.48 -3.27
CA GLU A 329 -31.79 -10.02 -1.93
C GLU A 329 -31.59 -11.54 -1.97
N GLY A 330 -30.52 -12.03 -1.32
CA GLY A 330 -30.27 -13.46 -1.13
C GLY A 330 -29.45 -14.15 -2.24
N ILE A 331 -29.02 -13.44 -3.30
CA ILE A 331 -28.21 -14.04 -4.37
C ILE A 331 -26.78 -13.48 -4.33
N LEU A 332 -25.83 -14.32 -3.89
CA LEU A 332 -24.41 -14.03 -4.01
C LEU A 332 -23.91 -14.52 -5.38
N THR A 333 -23.58 -13.59 -6.27
CA THR A 333 -23.11 -13.92 -7.63
C THR A 333 -21.65 -14.39 -7.65
N HIS A 334 -20.86 -14.02 -6.65
CA HIS A 334 -19.42 -14.31 -6.59
C HIS A 334 -18.94 -14.68 -5.18
N THR A 335 -17.80 -15.35 -5.10
CA THR A 335 -17.10 -15.68 -3.85
C THR A 335 -15.62 -15.26 -3.92
N PRO A 336 -15.03 -14.80 -2.80
CA PRO A 336 -13.61 -14.50 -2.75
C PRO A 336 -12.78 -15.79 -2.75
N ASP A 337 -11.77 -15.83 -3.62
CA ASP A 337 -10.82 -16.95 -3.69
C ASP A 337 -9.54 -16.61 -2.92
N LYS A 338 -8.93 -15.47 -3.25
CA LYS A 338 -7.65 -15.07 -2.67
C LYS A 338 -7.54 -13.55 -2.52
N VAL A 339 -6.84 -13.12 -1.48
CA VAL A 339 -6.49 -11.72 -1.22
C VAL A 339 -4.99 -11.56 -1.17
N VAL A 340 -4.46 -10.58 -1.89
CA VAL A 340 -3.03 -10.27 -1.96
C VAL A 340 -2.80 -8.77 -1.80
N GLN A 341 -1.69 -8.43 -1.16
CA GLN A 341 -1.19 -7.07 -1.00
C GLN A 341 -0.01 -6.87 -1.95
N ILE A 342 -0.06 -5.81 -2.75
CA ILE A 342 0.94 -5.48 -3.76
C ILE A 342 1.43 -4.03 -3.62
N LEU A 343 2.67 -3.77 -4.03
CA LEU A 343 3.29 -2.45 -3.93
C LEU A 343 3.24 -1.65 -5.24
N ASN A 344 3.44 -2.30 -6.38
CA ASN A 344 3.53 -1.62 -7.67
C ASN A 344 2.21 -1.68 -8.42
N ASP A 345 1.86 -2.85 -8.94
CA ASP A 345 0.80 -2.97 -9.93
C ASP A 345 0.14 -4.36 -9.97
N VAL A 346 -1.11 -4.33 -10.40
CA VAL A 346 -1.86 -5.51 -10.83
C VAL A 346 -2.13 -5.38 -12.32
N VAL A 347 -1.81 -6.44 -13.06
CA VAL A 347 -1.94 -6.50 -14.50
C VAL A 347 -2.92 -7.59 -14.85
N LEU A 348 -3.96 -7.28 -15.61
CA LEU A 348 -4.82 -8.27 -16.24
C LEU A 348 -4.49 -8.31 -17.73
N ASP A 349 -3.96 -9.44 -18.20
CA ASP A 349 -3.53 -9.59 -19.59
C ASP A 349 -4.09 -10.86 -20.25
N ARG A 350 -4.00 -10.95 -21.58
CA ARG A 350 -4.53 -12.08 -22.37
C ARG A 350 -3.83 -13.42 -22.10
N GLY A 351 -2.70 -13.43 -21.39
CA GLY A 351 -1.90 -14.62 -21.14
C GLY A 351 -1.38 -15.28 -22.42
N PRO A 352 -1.45 -16.62 -22.54
CA PRO A 352 -0.98 -17.33 -23.72
C PRO A 352 -1.93 -17.21 -24.92
N ASN A 353 -3.11 -16.60 -24.76
CA ASN A 353 -4.13 -16.55 -25.79
C ASN A 353 -3.68 -15.69 -26.99
N PRO A 354 -3.88 -16.15 -28.25
CA PRO A 354 -3.47 -15.40 -29.44
C PRO A 354 -4.37 -14.21 -29.75
N THR A 355 -5.60 -14.22 -29.23
CA THR A 355 -6.58 -13.13 -29.40
C THR A 355 -6.44 -12.09 -28.29
N MET A 356 -6.83 -10.85 -28.58
CA MET A 356 -6.91 -9.79 -27.57
C MET A 356 -7.86 -10.17 -26.42
N SER A 357 -7.52 -9.72 -25.22
CA SER A 357 -8.40 -9.84 -24.06
C SER A 357 -9.55 -8.83 -24.14
N GLN A 358 -10.72 -9.23 -23.62
CA GLN A 358 -11.85 -8.36 -23.37
C GLN A 358 -11.99 -8.22 -21.86
N ILE A 359 -11.86 -6.99 -21.37
CA ILE A 359 -11.78 -6.70 -19.93
C ILE A 359 -12.75 -5.55 -19.62
N GLU A 360 -13.65 -5.75 -18.67
CA GLU A 360 -14.54 -4.69 -18.19
C GLU A 360 -13.94 -3.99 -16.98
N LEU A 361 -13.82 -2.67 -17.07
CA LEU A 361 -13.32 -1.84 -15.99
C LEU A 361 -14.49 -1.12 -15.31
N PHE A 362 -14.56 -1.26 -14.00
CA PHE A 362 -15.53 -0.60 -13.15
C PHE A 362 -14.82 0.28 -12.11
N GLY A 363 -15.44 1.40 -11.77
CA GLY A 363 -15.01 2.26 -10.67
C GLY A 363 -16.18 2.54 -9.73
N ASP A 364 -16.02 2.21 -8.45
CA ASP A 364 -17.09 2.25 -7.46
C ASP A 364 -18.35 1.51 -7.91
N ASP A 365 -19.41 2.21 -8.32
CA ASP A 365 -20.67 1.60 -8.78
C ASP A 365 -20.97 1.96 -10.25
N GLU A 366 -19.93 2.35 -11.00
CA GLU A 366 -20.02 2.73 -12.40
C GLU A 366 -19.18 1.79 -13.29
N HIS A 367 -19.73 1.44 -14.45
CA HIS A 367 -18.95 0.83 -15.54
C HIS A 367 -18.23 1.94 -16.30
N PHE A 368 -16.90 1.87 -16.38
CA PHE A 368 -16.10 2.88 -17.07
C PHE A 368 -16.02 2.60 -18.56
N THR A 369 -15.56 1.40 -18.91
CA THR A 369 -15.43 0.97 -20.30
C THR A 369 -15.08 -0.51 -20.35
N THR A 370 -15.37 -1.12 -21.50
CA THR A 370 -14.80 -2.42 -21.89
C THR A 370 -13.56 -2.19 -22.74
N VAL A 371 -12.44 -2.79 -22.34
CA VAL A 371 -11.13 -2.66 -22.95
C VAL A 371 -10.85 -3.90 -23.80
N LEU A 372 -10.59 -3.67 -25.09
CA LEU A 372 -10.05 -4.67 -26.02
C LEU A 372 -8.57 -4.39 -26.23
N ALA A 373 -7.71 -5.21 -25.62
CA ALA A 373 -6.28 -4.94 -25.53
C ALA A 373 -5.48 -6.22 -25.26
N ASP A 374 -4.15 -6.12 -25.29
CA ASP A 374 -3.30 -7.17 -24.71
C ASP A 374 -3.52 -7.27 -23.19
N GLY A 375 -3.91 -6.17 -22.55
CA GLY A 375 -4.30 -6.15 -21.15
C GLY A 375 -4.53 -4.74 -20.60
N ILE A 376 -4.65 -4.65 -19.28
CA ILE A 376 -4.76 -3.41 -18.52
C ILE A 376 -3.91 -3.50 -17.25
N CYS A 377 -3.27 -2.41 -16.88
CA CYS A 377 -2.43 -2.26 -15.70
C CYS A 377 -3.04 -1.23 -14.76
N ILE A 378 -3.25 -1.61 -13.50
CA ILE A 378 -3.59 -0.68 -12.40
C ILE A 378 -2.39 -0.58 -11.49
N ALA A 379 -1.82 0.62 -11.37
CA ALA A 379 -0.57 0.87 -10.64
C ALA A 379 -0.73 1.89 -9.52
N THR A 380 0.03 1.69 -8.45
CA THR A 380 0.23 2.68 -7.39
C THR A 380 1.16 3.79 -7.92
N PRO A 381 1.29 4.92 -7.21
CA PRO A 381 2.28 5.94 -7.54
C PRO A 381 3.72 5.40 -7.51
N THR A 382 3.99 4.43 -6.64
CA THR A 382 5.28 3.73 -6.58
C THR A 382 5.48 2.83 -7.81
N GLY A 383 4.44 2.12 -8.26
CA GLY A 383 4.44 1.33 -9.49
C GLY A 383 4.46 2.16 -10.78
N SER A 384 4.27 3.49 -10.71
CA SER A 384 4.26 4.35 -11.89
C SER A 384 5.56 4.30 -12.70
N THR A 385 6.69 3.96 -12.06
CA THR A 385 8.02 3.80 -12.67
C THR A 385 8.33 2.37 -13.12
N ALA A 386 7.40 1.42 -12.90
CA ALA A 386 7.58 -0.01 -13.20
C ALA A 386 6.88 -0.38 -14.52
N TYR A 387 6.03 -1.40 -14.53
CA TYR A 387 5.40 -1.88 -15.76
C TYR A 387 4.45 -0.84 -16.37
N ASN A 388 3.81 -0.03 -15.53
CA ASN A 388 3.01 1.11 -15.97
C ASN A 388 3.77 2.07 -16.90
N LEU A 389 5.03 2.39 -16.59
CA LEU A 389 5.86 3.27 -17.43
C LEU A 389 6.09 2.64 -18.81
N ALA A 390 6.38 1.35 -18.85
CA ALA A 390 6.62 0.61 -20.08
C ALA A 390 5.34 0.50 -20.95
N ALA A 391 4.17 0.44 -20.32
CA ALA A 391 2.87 0.45 -21.00
C ALA A 391 2.44 1.85 -21.51
N GLY A 392 3.26 2.89 -21.30
CA GLY A 392 2.96 4.26 -21.72
C GLY A 392 2.18 5.09 -20.70
N GLY A 393 2.08 4.62 -19.45
CA GLY A 393 1.49 5.34 -18.33
C GLY A 393 2.37 6.50 -17.85
N SER A 394 1.76 7.44 -17.10
CA SER A 394 2.46 8.61 -16.57
C SER A 394 3.31 8.27 -15.33
N LEU A 395 4.37 9.06 -15.10
CA LEU A 395 5.13 9.04 -13.85
C LEU A 395 4.35 9.80 -12.76
N SER A 396 4.33 9.26 -11.54
CA SER A 396 3.69 9.92 -10.39
C SER A 396 4.64 9.95 -9.19
N HIS A 397 4.58 11.05 -8.43
CA HIS A 397 5.34 11.15 -7.18
C HIS A 397 4.77 10.15 -6.15
N PRO A 398 5.59 9.43 -5.36
CA PRO A 398 5.12 8.39 -4.45
C PRO A 398 4.13 8.86 -3.37
N GLU A 399 4.13 10.16 -3.06
CA GLU A 399 3.24 10.78 -2.07
C GLU A 399 1.89 11.25 -2.67
N ASN A 400 1.73 11.18 -3.99
CA ASN A 400 0.46 11.54 -4.63
C ASN A 400 -0.61 10.49 -4.29
N PRO A 401 -1.78 10.89 -3.78
CA PRO A 401 -2.85 9.97 -3.40
C PRO A 401 -3.69 9.54 -4.62
N VAL A 402 -3.05 8.83 -5.56
CA VAL A 402 -3.65 8.50 -6.86
C VAL A 402 -3.45 7.03 -7.24
N ILE A 403 -4.32 6.55 -8.11
CA ILE A 403 -4.23 5.26 -8.82
C ILE A 403 -4.05 5.57 -10.30
N LEU A 404 -3.14 4.84 -10.95
CA LEU A 404 -2.91 4.96 -12.39
C LEU A 404 -3.53 3.76 -13.10
N VAL A 405 -4.24 4.00 -14.19
CA VAL A 405 -4.83 2.96 -15.05
C VAL A 405 -4.31 3.13 -16.46
N THR A 406 -3.66 2.10 -16.99
CA THR A 406 -3.00 2.14 -18.30
C THR A 406 -3.34 0.88 -19.07
N ALA A 407 -3.93 1.01 -20.27
CA ALA A 407 -4.16 -0.14 -21.14
C ALA A 407 -2.87 -0.53 -21.89
N ILE A 408 -2.70 -1.82 -22.15
CA ILE A 408 -1.52 -2.40 -22.79
C ILE A 408 -1.90 -2.72 -24.24
N CYS A 409 -1.34 -1.99 -25.21
CA CYS A 409 -1.63 -2.19 -26.63
C CYS A 409 -3.15 -2.21 -26.94
N ALA A 410 -3.89 -1.22 -26.45
CA ALA A 410 -5.33 -1.14 -26.68
C ALA A 410 -5.67 -0.97 -28.17
N HIS A 411 -6.65 -1.74 -28.64
CA HIS A 411 -7.18 -1.61 -30.00
C HIS A 411 -8.12 -0.38 -30.13
N THR A 412 -8.58 0.16 -29.00
CA THR A 412 -9.37 1.39 -28.94
C THR A 412 -8.45 2.61 -29.04
N LEU A 413 -8.54 3.35 -30.16
CA LEU A 413 -7.69 4.54 -30.44
C LEU A 413 -7.83 5.68 -29.41
N SER A 414 -8.89 5.70 -28.62
CA SER A 414 -9.19 6.75 -27.64
C SER A 414 -8.79 6.42 -26.20
N PHE A 415 -8.34 5.19 -25.89
CA PHE A 415 -7.96 4.85 -24.52
C PHE A 415 -6.63 5.52 -24.17
N ARG A 416 -6.67 6.46 -23.22
CA ARG A 416 -5.49 7.14 -22.67
C ARG A 416 -5.27 6.72 -21.22
N PRO A 417 -4.03 6.78 -20.70
CA PRO A 417 -3.79 6.56 -19.28
C PRO A 417 -4.66 7.48 -18.40
N ILE A 418 -5.27 6.89 -17.37
CA ILE A 418 -6.21 7.57 -16.47
C ILE A 418 -5.56 7.67 -15.09
N ILE A 419 -5.71 8.83 -14.43
CA ILE A 419 -5.29 9.04 -13.04
C ILE A 419 -6.56 9.24 -12.22
N LEU A 420 -6.74 8.41 -11.19
CA LEU A 420 -7.92 8.38 -10.34
C LEU A 420 -7.53 8.60 -8.86
N PRO A 421 -8.47 9.02 -7.99
CA PRO A 421 -8.22 9.12 -6.55
C PRO A 421 -7.90 7.75 -5.93
N ASP A 422 -7.05 7.70 -4.89
CA ASP A 422 -6.75 6.47 -4.13
C ASP A 422 -7.93 5.91 -3.31
N THR A 423 -9.01 6.65 -3.18
CA THR A 423 -10.24 6.25 -2.48
C THR A 423 -11.21 5.44 -3.36
N ILE A 424 -11.01 5.42 -4.69
CA ILE A 424 -11.87 4.67 -5.60
C ILE A 424 -11.59 3.17 -5.47
N VAL A 425 -12.63 2.34 -5.60
CA VAL A 425 -12.45 0.90 -5.75
C VAL A 425 -12.63 0.51 -7.20
N LEU A 426 -11.57 -0.06 -7.79
CA LEU A 426 -11.58 -0.51 -9.17
C LEU A 426 -11.90 -1.99 -9.24
N ARG A 427 -12.62 -2.41 -10.28
CA ARG A 427 -12.81 -3.82 -10.60
C ARG A 427 -12.46 -4.06 -12.06
N MET A 428 -11.68 -5.11 -12.32
CA MET A 428 -11.34 -5.57 -13.67
C MET A 428 -11.91 -6.97 -13.83
N GLY A 429 -12.91 -7.12 -14.70
CA GLY A 429 -13.63 -8.36 -14.91
C GLY A 429 -13.45 -8.93 -16.31
N VAL A 430 -13.52 -10.25 -16.41
CA VAL A 430 -13.64 -10.93 -17.71
C VAL A 430 -15.14 -11.13 -17.98
N PRO A 431 -15.75 -10.46 -18.97
CA PRO A 431 -17.18 -10.61 -19.22
C PRO A 431 -17.55 -12.04 -19.65
N TYR A 432 -18.81 -12.44 -19.43
CA TYR A 432 -19.28 -13.81 -19.71
C TYR A 432 -19.23 -14.20 -21.19
N ASP A 433 -19.32 -13.21 -22.09
CA ASP A 433 -19.25 -13.41 -23.54
C ASP A 433 -17.81 -13.37 -24.09
N ALA A 434 -16.81 -13.17 -23.22
CA ALA A 434 -15.41 -13.18 -23.60
C ALA A 434 -15.01 -14.55 -24.20
N ARG A 435 -14.29 -14.50 -25.33
CA ARG A 435 -13.87 -15.71 -26.06
C ARG A 435 -12.79 -16.52 -25.34
N THR A 436 -12.02 -15.87 -24.48
CA THR A 436 -10.86 -16.46 -23.80
C THR A 436 -10.77 -15.96 -22.36
N SER A 437 -10.13 -16.74 -21.51
CA SER A 437 -9.73 -16.31 -20.17
C SER A 437 -8.70 -15.17 -20.22
N SER A 438 -8.50 -14.51 -19.09
CA SER A 438 -7.43 -13.54 -18.87
C SER A 438 -6.58 -13.95 -17.67
N TRP A 439 -5.42 -13.35 -17.49
CA TRP A 439 -4.46 -13.69 -16.45
C TRP A 439 -4.14 -12.47 -15.60
N ALA A 440 -4.44 -12.54 -14.31
CA ALA A 440 -4.10 -11.52 -13.34
C ALA A 440 -2.70 -11.78 -12.78
N SER A 441 -1.82 -10.79 -12.85
CA SER A 441 -0.45 -10.80 -12.31
C SER A 441 -0.32 -9.74 -11.22
N PHE A 442 0.29 -10.12 -10.09
CA PHE A 442 0.45 -9.29 -8.90
C PHE A 442 1.93 -8.99 -8.65
N ASP A 443 2.34 -7.71 -8.75
CA ASP A 443 3.76 -7.28 -8.68
C ASP A 443 4.71 -8.08 -9.60
N GLY A 444 4.20 -8.61 -10.73
CA GLY A 444 4.95 -9.42 -11.69
C GLY A 444 5.36 -10.82 -11.18
N ARG A 445 4.68 -11.36 -10.16
CA ARG A 445 5.07 -12.62 -9.50
C ARG A 445 4.05 -13.73 -9.64
N GLU A 446 2.95 -13.59 -8.92
CA GLU A 446 1.91 -14.60 -8.90
C GLU A 446 0.93 -14.34 -10.04
N ARG A 447 0.69 -15.35 -10.86
CA ARG A 447 -0.29 -15.29 -11.95
C ARG A 447 -1.46 -16.20 -11.66
N ILE A 448 -2.67 -15.67 -11.79
CA ILE A 448 -3.92 -16.37 -11.57
C ILE A 448 -4.79 -16.19 -12.81
N GLU A 449 -5.25 -17.30 -13.37
CA GLU A 449 -6.20 -17.28 -14.48
C GLU A 449 -7.58 -16.85 -13.97
N LEU A 450 -8.21 -15.93 -14.71
CA LEU A 450 -9.59 -15.46 -14.53
C LEU A 450 -10.43 -15.99 -15.69
N HIS A 451 -11.47 -16.75 -15.36
CA HIS A 451 -12.43 -17.26 -16.33
C HIS A 451 -13.51 -16.21 -16.62
N PRO A 452 -14.27 -16.33 -17.72
CA PRO A 452 -15.46 -15.52 -17.94
C PRO A 452 -16.38 -15.49 -16.71
N GLY A 453 -16.72 -14.29 -16.26
CA GLY A 453 -17.43 -14.00 -15.01
C GLY A 453 -16.52 -13.64 -13.84
N ASP A 454 -15.27 -14.08 -13.80
CA ASP A 454 -14.36 -13.74 -12.70
C ASP A 454 -13.89 -12.28 -12.79
N TYR A 455 -13.58 -11.67 -11.64
CA TYR A 455 -13.01 -10.33 -11.59
C TYR A 455 -12.03 -10.14 -10.44
N VAL A 456 -11.20 -9.10 -10.56
CA VAL A 456 -10.29 -8.64 -9.50
C VAL A 456 -10.78 -7.31 -8.97
N THR A 457 -10.98 -7.21 -7.66
CA THR A 457 -11.22 -5.95 -6.96
C THR A 457 -9.90 -5.36 -6.47
N VAL A 458 -9.68 -4.08 -6.70
CA VAL A 458 -8.46 -3.34 -6.32
C VAL A 458 -8.86 -2.14 -5.47
N SER A 459 -8.24 -2.01 -4.30
CA SER A 459 -8.47 -0.89 -3.38
C SER A 459 -7.19 -0.51 -2.64
N ALA A 460 -7.11 0.72 -2.13
CA ALA A 460 -6.02 1.12 -1.24
C ALA A 460 -5.96 0.20 -0.01
N SER A 461 -4.76 -0.30 0.29
CA SER A 461 -4.50 -1.14 1.44
C SER A 461 -4.41 -0.31 2.72
N ARG A 462 -4.97 -0.85 3.81
CA ARG A 462 -4.75 -0.32 5.16
C ARG A 462 -3.31 -0.51 5.68
N TYR A 463 -2.50 -1.28 4.97
CA TYR A 463 -1.13 -1.62 5.35
C TYR A 463 -0.15 -1.01 4.36
N PRO A 464 0.24 0.27 4.51
CA PRO A 464 1.24 0.89 3.65
C PRO A 464 2.62 0.26 3.85
N PHE A 465 3.47 0.37 2.84
CA PHE A 465 4.85 -0.10 2.93
C PHE A 465 5.74 0.99 3.54
N ALA A 466 6.38 0.69 4.68
CA ALA A 466 7.20 1.62 5.43
C ALA A 466 8.66 1.61 4.92
N ASN A 467 9.00 2.54 4.02
CA ASN A 467 10.35 2.66 3.47
C ASN A 467 11.21 3.63 4.29
N VAL A 468 12.40 3.21 4.71
CA VAL A 468 13.35 4.07 5.43
C VAL A 468 14.03 5.02 4.45
N LEU A 469 14.12 6.31 4.81
CA LEU A 469 14.76 7.34 4.01
C LEU A 469 16.18 7.66 4.51
N PRO A 470 17.12 8.01 3.60
CA PRO A 470 18.41 8.56 3.97
C PRO A 470 18.27 9.88 4.75
N GLN A 471 19.23 10.15 5.63
CA GLN A 471 19.23 11.40 6.40
C GLN A 471 19.48 12.61 5.50
N GLY A 472 18.75 13.71 5.76
CA GLY A 472 18.97 15.01 5.13
C GLY A 472 18.46 15.17 3.69
N LYS A 473 17.87 14.14 3.07
CA LYS A 473 17.43 14.17 1.65
C LYS A 473 15.90 14.16 1.45
N ARG A 474 15.16 14.96 2.21
CA ARG A 474 13.71 15.07 2.04
C ARG A 474 13.40 15.72 0.68
N GLY A 475 12.56 15.08 -0.14
CA GLY A 475 12.02 15.62 -1.40
C GLY A 475 12.93 15.54 -2.63
N GLU A 476 14.24 15.76 -2.49
CA GLU A 476 15.18 15.73 -3.64
C GLU A 476 15.43 14.32 -4.18
N ASP A 477 15.24 13.30 -3.33
CA ASP A 477 15.55 11.90 -3.64
C ASP A 477 14.76 11.35 -4.84
N TRP A 478 13.50 11.76 -5.02
CA TRP A 478 12.69 11.26 -6.13
C TRP A 478 13.12 11.89 -7.46
N VAL A 479 13.27 13.22 -7.50
CA VAL A 479 13.70 13.94 -8.71
C VAL A 479 15.11 13.49 -9.12
N HIS A 480 16.03 13.38 -8.17
CA HIS A 480 17.38 12.89 -8.44
C HIS A 480 17.36 11.43 -8.93
N SER A 481 16.56 10.57 -8.31
CA SER A 481 16.40 9.17 -8.72
C SER A 481 15.84 9.06 -10.14
N ILE A 482 14.83 9.83 -10.51
CA ILE A 482 14.30 9.83 -11.88
C ILE A 482 15.33 10.37 -12.86
N SER A 483 15.96 11.51 -12.56
CA SER A 483 16.93 12.12 -13.47
C SER A 483 18.11 11.20 -13.74
N LYS A 484 18.57 10.46 -12.72
CA LYS A 484 19.64 9.46 -12.84
C LYS A 484 19.19 8.23 -13.62
N THR A 485 18.02 7.67 -13.31
CA THR A 485 17.56 6.41 -13.93
C THR A 485 17.12 6.59 -15.38
N LEU A 486 16.46 7.71 -15.70
CA LEU A 486 16.00 8.03 -17.05
C LEU A 486 17.00 8.87 -17.84
N ASN A 487 18.19 9.14 -17.28
CA ASN A 487 19.23 9.98 -17.86
C ASN A 487 18.71 11.35 -18.34
N TRP A 488 17.75 11.93 -17.63
CA TRP A 488 17.26 13.28 -17.94
C TRP A 488 18.40 14.29 -17.80
N ASN A 489 18.43 15.28 -18.70
CA ASN A 489 19.45 16.34 -18.74
C ASN A 489 20.90 15.88 -19.03
N SER A 490 21.09 14.65 -19.52
CA SER A 490 22.40 14.16 -20.01
C SER A 490 22.82 14.79 -21.36
N ARG A 491 21.90 15.47 -22.05
CA ARG A 491 22.18 16.12 -23.33
C ARG A 491 22.95 17.43 -23.13
N GLN A 492 24.04 17.61 -23.88
CA GLN A 492 24.78 18.88 -23.89
C GLN A 492 23.85 20.04 -24.26
N LYS A 493 23.90 21.13 -23.49
CA LYS A 493 23.13 22.34 -23.80
C LYS A 493 23.49 22.79 -25.23
N PRO A 494 22.51 23.02 -26.11
CA PRO A 494 22.79 23.57 -27.43
C PRO A 494 23.53 24.90 -27.25
N LYS A 495 24.62 25.09 -27.99
CA LYS A 495 25.37 26.36 -27.99
C LYS A 495 24.41 27.47 -28.38
N ALA A 496 24.45 28.58 -27.63
CA ALA A 496 23.69 29.76 -27.99
C ALA A 496 24.07 30.20 -29.41
N LEU A 497 23.07 30.51 -30.23
CA LEU A 497 23.29 31.22 -31.49
C LEU A 497 23.76 32.63 -31.12
N HIS A 498 25.04 32.91 -31.38
CA HIS A 498 25.64 34.23 -31.20
C HIS A 498 25.21 35.17 -32.31
#